data_AF-A0A7Y5HXX1-F1
#
_entry.id   AF-A0A7Y5HXX1-F1
#
_cell.length_a   1.000
_cell.length_b   1.000
_cell.length_c   1.000
_cell.angle_alpha   90.00
_cell.angle_beta   90.00
_cell.angle_gamma   90.00
#
_symmetry.space_group_name_H-M   'P 1'
#
loop_
_entity.id
_entity.type
_entity.pdbx_description
1 polymer ?
#
loop_
_entity_poly.entity_id
_entity_poly.type
_entity_poly.pdbx_seq_one_letter_code
_entity_poly.pdbx_strand_id
1 'polypeptide(L)' 'MTHPALHDLGVAQLATELRERRVSAVEAAQHFLARAHSHQHLGAYVALNEEATLAQARAADARIAAGTAG' A
#
# COMPACT_ATOMS: atom_id res chain seq x y z
N MET A 1 18.39 -9.74 10.91
CA MET A 1 17.34 -8.82 11.38
C MET A 1 16.25 -8.83 10.32
N THR A 2 15.02 -9.22 10.66
CA THR A 2 13.88 -9.19 9.72
C THR A 2 13.46 -7.74 9.49
N HIS A 3 13.27 -7.35 8.23
CA HIS A 3 12.68 -6.06 7.90
C HIS A 3 11.23 -6.05 8.42
N PRO A 4 10.74 -4.96 9.06
CA PRO A 4 9.35 -4.89 9.50
C PRO A 4 8.41 -5.06 8.29
N ALA A 5 7.29 -5.76 8.48
CA ALA A 5 6.32 -5.87 7.38
C ALA A 5 5.66 -4.50 7.16
N LEU A 6 5.17 -4.23 5.94
CA LEU A 6 4.57 -2.92 5.61
C LEU A 6 3.36 -2.56 6.49
N HIS A 7 2.71 -3.57 7.08
CA HIS A 7 1.58 -3.38 7.98
C HIS A 7 1.97 -3.15 9.45
N ASP A 8 3.25 -3.28 9.79
CA ASP A 8 3.80 -2.91 11.10
C ASP A 8 4.29 -1.46 11.10
N LEU A 9 4.42 -0.84 9.92
CA LEU A 9 4.80 0.56 9.77
C LEU A 9 3.62 1.47 10.15
N GLY A 10 3.91 2.51 10.93
CA GLY A 10 2.99 3.63 11.08
C GLY A 10 2.83 4.41 9.78
N VAL A 11 1.75 5.20 9.68
CA VAL A 11 1.44 5.99 8.46
C VAL A 11 2.60 6.90 8.04
N ALA A 12 3.25 7.57 9.00
CA ALA A 12 4.40 8.44 8.72
C ALA A 12 5.62 7.67 8.19
N GLN A 13 5.85 6.44 8.69
CA GLN A 13 6.94 5.58 8.22
C GLN A 13 6.65 5.08 6.81
N LEU A 14 5.45 4.54 6.55
CA LEU A 14 5.05 4.11 5.22
C LEU A 14 5.10 5.25 4.19
N ALA A 15 4.68 6.46 4.57
CA ALA A 15 4.80 7.64 3.71
C ALA A 15 6.26 7.99 3.38
N THR A 16 7.17 7.81 4.34
CA THR A 16 8.61 7.97 4.10
C THR A 16 9.15 6.90 3.16
N GLU A 17 8.81 5.62 3.35
CA GLU A 17 9.20 4.54 2.43
C GLU A 17 8.75 4.82 0.98
N LEU A 18 7.53 5.30 0.80
CA LEU A 18 6.97 5.68 -0.51
C LEU A 18 7.70 6.86 -1.15
N ARG A 19 7.93 7.95 -0.38
CA ARG A 19 8.65 9.14 -0.87
C ARG A 19 10.09 8.83 -1.25
N GLU A 20 10.74 7.99 -0.45
CA GLU A 20 12.11 7.55 -0.70
C GLU A 20 12.18 6.40 -1.72
N ARG A 21 11.04 6.01 -2.29
CA ARG A 21 10.90 4.97 -3.33
C ARG A 21 11.52 3.63 -2.92
N ARG A 22 11.54 3.34 -1.61
CA ARG A 22 11.94 2.02 -1.07
C ARG A 22 10.87 0.96 -1.29
N VAL A 23 9.62 1.41 -1.42
CA VAL A 23 8.48 0.62 -1.87
C VAL A 23 7.62 1.50 -2.77
N SER A 24 7.00 0.92 -3.80
CA SER A 24 5.99 1.58 -4.61
C SER A 24 4.61 1.54 -3.94
N ALA A 25 3.73 2.46 -4.32
CA ALA A 25 2.34 2.43 -3.89
C ALA A 25 1.64 1.15 -4.38
N VAL A 26 1.99 0.64 -5.57
CA VAL A 26 1.46 -0.65 -6.07
C VAL A 26 1.89 -1.82 -5.17
N GLU A 27 3.16 -1.90 -4.79
CA GLU A 27 3.64 -2.96 -3.88
C GLU A 27 2.97 -2.88 -2.51
N ALA A 28 2.84 -1.67 -1.96
CA ALA A 28 2.13 -1.47 -0.69
C ALA A 28 0.65 -1.90 -0.82
N ALA A 29 -0.04 -1.50 -1.88
CA ALA A 29 -1.42 -1.88 -2.13
C ALA A 29 -1.58 -3.40 -2.24
N GLN A 30 -0.72 -4.07 -3.01
CA GLN A 30 -0.72 -5.53 -3.14
C GLN A 30 -0.50 -6.23 -1.80
N HIS A 31 0.43 -5.72 -0.98
CA HIS A 31 0.67 -6.25 0.37
C HIS A 31 -0.58 -6.17 1.25
N PHE A 32 -1.27 -5.02 1.26
CA PHE A 32 -2.48 -4.85 2.08
C PHE A 32 -3.67 -5.63 1.54
N LEU A 33 -3.83 -5.73 0.21
CA LEU A 33 -4.84 -6.60 -0.40
C LEU A 33 -4.59 -8.06 -0.01
N ALA A 34 -3.37 -8.57 -0.19
CA ALA A 34 -3.02 -9.93 0.18
C ALA A 34 -3.31 -10.21 1.67
N ARG A 35 -3.01 -9.25 2.55
CA ARG A 35 -3.32 -9.37 3.98
C ARG A 35 -4.82 -9.38 4.25
N ALA A 36 -5.61 -8.57 3.54
CA ALA A 36 -7.07 -8.59 3.62
C ALA A 36 -7.65 -9.94 3.14
N HIS A 37 -7.14 -10.50 2.05
CA HIS A 37 -7.52 -11.82 1.55
C HIS A 37 -7.22 -12.94 2.56
N SER A 38 -6.00 -12.96 3.12
CA SER A 38 -5.59 -13.97 4.11
C SER A 38 -6.45 -13.96 5.39
N HIS A 39 -7.11 -12.84 5.69
CA HIS A 39 -7.94 -12.66 6.88
C HIS A 39 -9.42 -12.43 6.57
N GLN A 40 -9.91 -12.90 5.41
CA GLN A 40 -11.33 -12.76 5.03
C GLN A 40 -12.30 -13.29 6.09
N HIS A 41 -11.91 -14.34 6.84
CA HIS A 41 -12.70 -14.94 7.91
C HIS A 41 -13.06 -13.96 9.04
N LEU A 42 -12.33 -12.84 9.19
CA LEU A 42 -12.65 -11.82 10.18
C LEU A 42 -13.87 -10.96 9.81
N GLY A 43 -14.33 -11.02 8.55
CA GLY A 43 -15.45 -10.20 8.09
C GLY A 43 -15.18 -8.68 8.14
N ALA A 44 -13.91 -8.28 8.12
CA ALA A 44 -13.50 -6.87 8.27
C ALA A 44 -13.95 -5.97 7.09
N TYR A 45 -14.14 -6.56 5.90
CA TYR A 45 -14.61 -5.86 4.71
C TYR A 45 -15.80 -6.63 4.13
N VAL A 46 -16.88 -5.92 3.83
CA VAL A 46 -18.07 -6.49 3.15
C VAL A 46 -17.79 -6.71 1.66
N ALA A 47 -16.95 -5.86 1.05
CA ALA A 47 -16.49 -5.98 -0.32
C ALA A 47 -15.11 -5.33 -0.48
N LEU A 48 -14.31 -5.86 -1.43
CA LEU A 48 -13.02 -5.30 -1.83
C LEU A 48 -13.04 -5.07 -3.34
N ASN A 49 -12.52 -3.92 -3.78
CA ASN A 49 -12.35 -3.60 -5.19
C ASN A 49 -10.86 -3.44 -5.50
N GLU A 50 -10.22 -4.56 -5.83
CA GLU A 50 -8.78 -4.62 -6.10
C GLU A 50 -8.37 -3.77 -7.31
N GLU A 51 -9.18 -3.73 -8.36
CA GLU A 51 -8.89 -2.96 -9.57
C GLU A 51 -8.80 -1.47 -9.25
N ALA A 52 -9.79 -0.94 -8.53
CA ALA A 52 -9.79 0.45 -8.10
C ALA A 52 -8.60 0.77 -7.19
N THR A 53 -8.29 -0.13 -6.24
CA THR A 53 -7.12 0.01 -5.36
C THR A 53 -5.82 0.08 -6.15
N LEU A 54 -5.62 -0.82 -7.12
CA LEU A 54 -4.40 -0.84 -7.94
C LEU A 54 -4.33 0.34 -8.92
N ALA A 55 -5.46 0.82 -9.44
CA ALA A 55 -5.51 2.02 -10.27
C ALA A 55 -5.09 3.26 -9.49
N GLN A 56 -5.59 3.41 -8.25
CA GLN A 56 -5.21 4.50 -7.35
C GLN A 56 -3.72 4.43 -6.96
N ALA A 57 -3.21 3.22 -6.69
CA ALA A 57 -1.81 3.00 -6.39
C ALA A 57 -0.90 3.45 -7.54
N ARG A 58 -1.22 3.04 -8.78
CA ARG A 58 -0.49 3.49 -9.98
C ARG A 58 -0.50 5.02 -10.13
N ALA A 59 -1.63 5.66 -9.86
CA ALA A 59 -1.72 7.12 -9.88
C ALA A 59 -0.88 7.79 -8.77
N ALA A 60 -0.78 7.16 -7.60
CA ALA A 60 0.09 7.63 -6.52
C ALA A 60 1.58 7.51 -6.90
N ASP A 61 1.99 6.38 -7.48
CA ASP A 61 3.35 6.21 -7.99
C ASP A 61 3.69 7.26 -9.06
N ALA A 62 2.76 7.54 -9.97
CA ALA A 62 2.93 8.60 -10.97
C ALA A 62 3.13 9.99 -10.33
N ARG A 63 2.38 10.33 -9.28
CA ARG A 63 2.56 11.60 -8.55
C ARG A 63 3.89 11.67 -7.80
N ILE A 64 4.33 10.56 -7.20
CA ILE A 64 5.65 10.48 -6.52
C ILE A 64 6.77 10.63 -7.55
N ALA A 65 6.66 9.98 -8.71
CA ALA A 65 7.60 10.12 -9.81
C ALA A 65 7.66 11.57 -10.34
N ALA A 66 6.50 12.23 -10.46
CA ALA A 66 6.39 13.62 -10.91
C ALA A 66 6.79 14.67 -9.85
N GLY A 67 7.08 14.27 -8.60
CA GLY A 67 7.37 15.20 -7.52
C GLY A 67 6.16 16.04 -7.07
N THR A 68 4.94 15.63 -7.44
CA THR A 68 3.68 16.30 -7.08
C THR A 68 2.92 15.57 -5.97
N ALA A 69 3.57 14.61 -5.30
CA ALA A 69 3.03 13.95 -4.12
C ALA A 69 3.24 14.85 -2.89
N GLY A 70 2.18 15.15 -2.16
CA GLY A 70 2.15 16.03 -0.98
C GLY A 70 1.05 15.61 -0.03
#